data_AF-B7G5F1-F1
#
_entry.id   AF-B7G5F1-F1
#
_cell.length_a   1.000
_cell.length_b   1.000
_cell.length_c   1.000
_cell.angle_alpha   90.00
_cell.angle_beta   90.00
_cell.angle_gamma   90.00
#
_symmetry.space_group_name_H-M   'P 1'
#
loop_
_entity.id
_entity.type
_entity.pdbx_description
1 polymer ?
#
loop_
_entity_poly.entity_id
_entity_poly.type
_entity_poly.pdbx_seq_one_letter_code
_entity_poly.pdbx_strand_id
1 'polypeptide(L)'
;MAVNFLTMALMPLSQAASWMLILKQRPSLFAAVWKVALFYCIWALYNKYFAGNDSELGQYSMGILAIAAFLQHREFSICGNVVVLLNYCVAFYIAFSRSIHELAIDAKGSDNLSAITWAYIFRVYVLSNLAMWSMVLLKFIKLPSQSVSSSREASQSLLKTPVKAGYQPVENVQA
;
A
#
# COMPACT_ATOMS: atom_id res chain seq x y z
N MET A 1 17.54 -2.22 24.62
CA MET A 1 16.08 -2.26 24.97
C MET A 1 15.62 -3.70 24.99
N ALA A 2 14.74 -4.09 25.92
CA ALA A 2 14.20 -5.45 25.92
C ALA A 2 13.43 -5.72 24.61
N VAL A 3 13.72 -6.83 23.94
CA VAL A 3 12.99 -7.26 22.74
C VAL A 3 11.59 -7.66 23.19
N ASN A 4 10.59 -6.87 22.81
CA ASN A 4 9.21 -7.14 23.18
C ASN A 4 8.69 -8.30 22.32
N PHE A 5 8.47 -9.47 22.92
CA PHE A 5 8.07 -10.70 22.21
C PHE A 5 6.87 -10.46 21.28
N LEU A 6 5.91 -9.63 21.72
CA LEU A 6 4.75 -9.25 20.93
C LEU A 6 5.16 -8.61 19.59
N THR A 7 6.11 -7.68 19.61
CA THR A 7 6.60 -7.02 18.38
C THR A 7 7.36 -7.97 17.46
N MET A 8 8.06 -8.95 18.05
CA MET A 8 8.79 -9.98 17.30
C MET A 8 7.82 -10.96 16.61
N ALA A 9 6.72 -11.34 17.27
CA ALA A 9 5.69 -12.19 16.69
C ALA A 9 4.79 -11.45 15.69
N LEU A 10 4.58 -10.14 15.87
CA LEU A 10 3.71 -9.37 15.01
C LEU A 10 4.26 -9.23 13.58
N MET A 11 5.58 -9.17 13.40
CA MET A 11 6.20 -9.10 12.06
C MET A 11 5.80 -10.29 11.16
N PRO A 12 6.06 -11.57 11.53
CA PRO A 12 5.69 -12.70 10.69
C PRO A 12 4.17 -12.87 10.57
N LEU A 13 3.41 -12.61 11.64
CA LEU A 13 1.94 -12.72 11.60
C LEU A 13 1.30 -11.70 10.66
N SER A 14 1.71 -10.42 10.76
CA SER A 14 1.22 -9.37 9.86
C SER A 14 1.65 -9.62 8.41
N GLN A 15 2.86 -10.16 8.20
CA GLN A 15 3.34 -10.53 6.87
C GLN A 15 2.51 -11.66 6.26
N ALA A 16 2.23 -12.72 7.03
CA ALA A 16 1.39 -13.83 6.58
C ALA A 16 -0.04 -13.37 6.25
N ALA A 17 -0.64 -12.54 7.12
CA ALA A 17 -1.95 -11.95 6.88
C ALA A 17 -1.97 -11.07 5.61
N SER A 18 -0.91 -10.28 5.39
CA SER A 18 -0.78 -9.45 4.19
C SER A 18 -0.69 -10.29 2.92
N TRP A 19 0.13 -11.35 2.91
CA TRP A 19 0.17 -12.30 1.79
C TRP A 19 -1.19 -12.94 1.54
N MET A 20 -1.90 -13.38 2.59
CA MET A 20 -3.22 -13.95 2.43
C MET A 20 -4.20 -12.98 1.77
N LEU A 21 -4.22 -11.71 2.22
CA LEU A 21 -5.06 -10.67 1.61
C LEU A 21 -4.69 -10.40 0.14
N ILE A 22 -3.39 -10.41 -0.17
CA ILE A 22 -2.83 -10.11 -1.50
C ILE A 22 -2.80 -11.35 -2.43
N LEU A 23 -3.07 -12.55 -1.95
CA LEU A 23 -3.24 -13.75 -2.79
C LEU A 23 -4.71 -14.10 -3.01
N LYS A 24 -5.55 -13.83 -2.00
CA LYS A 24 -7.00 -14.09 -2.04
C LYS A 24 -7.81 -12.87 -2.46
N GLN A 25 -7.20 -11.84 -3.05
CA GLN A 25 -7.94 -10.65 -3.47
C GLN A 25 -8.94 -11.00 -4.58
N ARG A 26 -10.20 -11.17 -4.18
CA ARG A 26 -11.36 -11.20 -5.07
C ARG A 26 -12.45 -10.37 -4.39
N PRO A 27 -12.98 -9.30 -5.02
CA PRO A 27 -12.75 -8.84 -6.40
C PRO A 27 -11.71 -7.71 -6.57
N SER A 28 -11.31 -7.00 -5.51
CA SER A 28 -10.56 -5.72 -5.66
C SER A 28 -9.15 -5.77 -5.07
N LEU A 29 -8.14 -5.62 -5.93
CA LEU A 29 -6.74 -5.42 -5.53
C LEU A 29 -6.57 -4.16 -4.69
N PHE A 30 -7.22 -3.07 -5.07
CA PHE A 30 -7.18 -1.79 -4.36
C PHE A 30 -7.62 -1.94 -2.90
N ALA A 31 -8.71 -2.68 -2.64
CA ALA A 31 -9.19 -2.91 -1.28
C ALA A 31 -8.19 -3.70 -0.41
N ALA A 32 -7.52 -4.70 -0.99
CA ALA A 32 -6.50 -5.47 -0.27
C ALA A 32 -5.26 -4.60 0.02
N VAL A 33 -4.78 -3.86 -0.98
CA VAL A 33 -3.62 -2.97 -0.85
C VAL A 33 -3.88 -1.85 0.14
N TRP A 34 -5.06 -1.23 0.11
CA TRP A 34 -5.48 -0.21 1.08
C TRP A 34 -5.34 -0.72 2.52
N LYS A 35 -5.90 -1.90 2.82
CA LYS A 35 -5.88 -2.48 4.18
C LYS A 35 -4.46 -2.77 4.66
N VAL A 36 -3.65 -3.37 3.78
CA VAL A 36 -2.25 -3.71 4.10
C VAL A 36 -1.40 -2.45 4.28
N ALA A 37 -1.49 -1.50 3.35
CA ALA A 37 -0.75 -0.25 3.41
C ALA A 37 -1.19 0.60 4.62
N LEU A 38 -2.48 0.67 4.93
CA LEU A 38 -2.98 1.36 6.11
C LEU A 38 -2.44 0.74 7.40
N PHE A 39 -2.44 -0.59 7.52
CA PHE A 39 -1.87 -1.28 8.67
C PHE A 39 -0.39 -0.90 8.87
N TYR A 40 0.42 -0.98 7.81
CA TYR A 40 1.84 -0.60 7.90
C TYR A 40 2.06 0.90 8.14
N CYS A 41 1.17 1.76 7.63
CA CYS A 41 1.19 3.19 7.92
C CYS A 41 0.94 3.44 9.42
N ILE A 42 -0.10 2.83 10.00
CA ILE A 42 -0.41 2.94 11.43
C ILE A 42 0.76 2.38 12.26
N TRP A 43 1.36 1.27 11.84
CA TRP A 43 2.53 0.71 12.50
C TRP A 43 3.73 1.65 12.48
N ALA A 44 4.01 2.29 11.34
CA ALA A 44 5.07 3.29 11.22
C ALA A 44 4.78 4.53 12.09
N LEU A 45 3.53 5.01 12.13
CA LEU A 45 3.13 6.09 13.02
C LEU A 45 3.31 5.71 14.50
N TYR A 46 2.96 4.47 14.86
CA TYR A 46 3.20 3.95 16.21
C TYR A 46 4.70 3.96 16.56
N ASN A 47 5.56 3.45 15.67
CA ASN A 47 7.00 3.43 15.90
C ASN A 47 7.59 4.84 16.02
N LYS A 48 7.13 5.78 15.18
CA LYS A 48 7.60 7.16 15.20
C LYS A 48 7.20 7.88 16.49
N TYR A 49 5.91 7.90 16.81
CA TYR A 49 5.38 8.75 17.88
C TYR A 49 5.38 8.11 19.27
N PHE A 50 5.25 6.77 19.35
CA PHE A 50 5.16 6.07 20.64
C PHE A 50 6.41 5.27 20.98
N ALA A 51 7.13 4.74 19.99
CA ALA A 51 8.36 3.99 20.21
C ALA A 51 9.64 4.85 20.09
N GLY A 52 9.52 6.14 19.77
CA GLY A 52 10.63 7.09 19.69
C GLY A 52 11.59 6.85 18.53
N ASN A 53 11.16 6.20 17.46
CA ASN A 53 11.99 6.00 16.26
C ASN A 53 11.83 7.15 15.27
N ASP A 54 12.59 8.24 15.47
CA ASP A 54 12.50 9.44 14.63
C ASP A 54 12.88 9.20 13.16
N SER A 55 13.69 8.16 12.90
CA SER A 55 14.12 7.77 11.55
C SER A 55 13.07 6.96 10.79
N GLU A 56 11.89 6.71 11.38
CA GLU A 56 10.80 6.03 10.70
C GLU A 56 10.22 6.91 9.56
N LEU A 57 10.23 6.35 8.36
CA LEU A 57 9.76 6.98 7.12
C LEU A 57 8.63 6.17 6.45
N GLY A 58 8.30 4.99 6.99
CA GLY A 58 7.27 4.11 6.46
C GLY A 58 5.90 4.76 6.36
N GLN A 59 5.57 5.72 7.25
CA GLN A 59 4.28 6.43 7.25
C GLN A 59 4.03 7.21 5.96
N TYR A 60 5.08 7.75 5.33
CA TYR A 60 4.92 8.51 4.09
C TYR A 60 4.70 7.57 2.90
N SER A 61 5.56 6.58 2.73
CA SER A 61 5.47 5.62 1.62
C SER A 61 4.18 4.80 1.68
N MET A 62 3.88 4.21 2.84
CA MET A 62 2.67 3.42 3.05
C MET A 62 1.41 4.29 3.07
N GLY A 63 1.46 5.49 3.66
CA GLY A 63 0.32 6.41 3.71
C GLY A 63 -0.12 6.86 2.32
N ILE A 64 0.83 7.25 1.46
CA ILE A 64 0.54 7.63 0.07
C ILE A 64 -0.08 6.45 -0.69
N LEU A 65 0.50 5.26 -0.58
CA LEU A 65 -0.05 4.06 -1.23
C LEU A 65 -1.45 3.70 -0.70
N ALA A 66 -1.68 3.84 0.60
CA ALA A 66 -2.97 3.62 1.21
C ALA A 66 -4.02 4.57 0.60
N ILE A 67 -3.76 5.88 0.60
CA ILE A 67 -4.69 6.87 0.02
C ILE A 67 -4.92 6.60 -1.47
N ALA A 68 -3.87 6.36 -2.25
CA ALA A 68 -3.99 6.08 -3.67
C ALA A 68 -4.85 4.82 -3.94
N ALA A 69 -4.66 3.77 -3.14
CA ALA A 69 -5.43 2.55 -3.25
C ALA A 69 -6.88 2.72 -2.78
N PHE A 70 -7.13 3.50 -1.73
CA PHE A 70 -8.47 3.84 -1.26
C PHE A 70 -9.28 4.57 -2.34
N LEU A 71 -8.66 5.55 -3.00
CA LEU A 71 -9.26 6.30 -4.10
C LEU A 71 -9.30 5.52 -5.44
N GLN A 72 -8.74 4.31 -5.48
CA GLN A 72 -8.67 3.44 -6.66
C GLN A 72 -7.98 4.09 -7.89
N HIS A 73 -7.10 5.06 -7.66
CA HIS A 73 -6.32 5.66 -8.73
C HIS A 73 -5.14 4.76 -9.09
N ARG A 74 -5.20 4.12 -10.26
CA ARG A 74 -4.18 3.17 -10.72
C ARG A 74 -2.80 3.81 -10.82
N GLU A 75 -2.69 4.96 -11.48
CA GLU A 75 -1.41 5.64 -11.72
C GLU A 75 -0.76 6.05 -10.40
N PHE A 76 -1.54 6.64 -9.49
CA PHE A 76 -1.04 7.00 -8.16
C PHE A 76 -0.69 5.77 -7.31
N SER A 77 -1.42 4.67 -7.45
CA SER A 77 -1.10 3.42 -6.74
C SER A 77 0.19 2.79 -7.24
N ILE A 78 0.48 2.89 -8.55
CA ILE A 78 1.76 2.48 -9.12
C ILE A 78 2.90 3.33 -8.53
N CYS A 79 2.78 4.66 -8.58
CA CYS A 79 3.79 5.57 -8.04
C CYS A 79 4.03 5.34 -6.53
N GLY A 80 2.95 5.25 -5.74
CA GLY A 80 3.04 4.98 -4.31
C GLY A 80 3.73 3.64 -4.01
N ASN A 81 3.43 2.60 -4.79
CA ASN A 81 4.08 1.30 -4.63
C ASN A 81 5.56 1.32 -5.02
N VAL A 82 5.95 2.09 -6.04
CA VAL A 82 7.38 2.30 -6.35
C VAL A 82 8.12 2.95 -5.17
N VAL A 83 7.52 3.95 -4.52
CA VAL A 83 8.12 4.58 -3.32
C VAL A 83 8.26 3.58 -2.18
N VAL A 84 7.25 2.71 -1.96
CA VAL A 84 7.33 1.62 -0.98
C VAL A 84 8.47 0.65 -1.31
N LEU A 85 8.61 0.24 -2.58
CA LEU A 85 9.71 -0.64 -3.01
C LEU A 85 11.07 -0.01 -2.79
N LEU A 86 11.27 1.26 -3.13
CA LEU A 86 12.52 1.97 -2.88
C LEU A 86 12.88 2.00 -1.40
N ASN A 87 11.89 2.24 -0.53
CA ASN A 87 12.09 2.20 0.92
C ASN A 87 12.56 0.79 1.39
N TYR A 88 11.94 -0.27 0.88
CA TYR A 88 12.37 -1.64 1.19
C TYR A 88 13.70 -2.04 0.54
N CYS A 89 14.10 -1.45 -0.59
CA CYS A 89 15.43 -1.67 -1.16
C CYS A 89 16.53 -1.13 -0.24
N VAL A 90 16.31 0.03 0.39
CA VAL A 90 17.23 0.57 1.41
C VAL A 90 17.26 -0.35 2.63
N ALA A 91 16.10 -0.78 3.13
CA ALA A 91 16.03 -1.73 4.25
C ALA A 91 16.73 -3.06 3.92
N PHE A 92 16.60 -3.55 2.69
CA PHE A 92 17.28 -4.75 2.21
C PHE A 92 18.79 -4.58 2.18
N TYR A 93 19.27 -3.47 1.62
CA TYR A 93 20.69 -3.15 1.62
C TYR A 93 21.26 -3.16 3.06
N ILE A 94 20.59 -2.49 4.01
CA ILE A 94 21.01 -2.45 5.41
C ILE A 94 20.98 -3.86 6.05
N ALA A 95 19.90 -4.62 5.81
CA ALA A 95 19.71 -5.93 6.43
C ALA A 95 20.73 -6.97 5.93
N PHE A 96 21.17 -6.89 4.68
CA PHE A 96 22.03 -7.89 4.03
C PHE A 96 23.49 -7.45 3.86
N SER A 97 23.82 -6.16 4.01
CA SER A 97 25.22 -5.68 3.99
C SER A 97 25.98 -5.98 5.29
N ARG A 98 25.27 -6.22 6.39
CA ARG A 98 25.84 -6.48 7.73
C ARG A 98 25.83 -7.96 8.07
N SER A 99 26.62 -8.40 9.04
CA SER A 99 26.43 -9.73 9.64
C SER A 99 25.16 -9.76 10.50
N ILE A 100 24.65 -10.95 10.83
CA ILE A 100 23.48 -11.09 11.74
C ILE A 100 23.78 -10.49 13.12
N HIS A 101 25.00 -10.68 13.62
CA HIS A 101 25.43 -10.16 14.91
C HIS A 101 25.51 -8.63 14.91
N GLU A 102 26.14 -8.04 13.89
CA GLU A 102 26.19 -6.57 13.71
C GLU A 102 24.79 -5.97 13.61
N LEU A 103 23.90 -6.60 12.83
CA LEU A 103 22.53 -6.14 12.69
C LEU A 103 21.75 -6.20 14.02
N ALA A 104 21.96 -7.25 14.82
CA ALA A 104 21.35 -7.40 16.14
C ALA A 104 21.86 -6.34 17.13
N ILE A 105 23.19 -6.12 17.17
CA ILE A 105 23.82 -5.13 18.02
C ILE A 105 23.36 -3.73 17.64
N ASP A 106 23.39 -3.37 16.35
CA ASP A 106 23.03 -2.02 15.89
C ASP A 106 21.54 -1.71 16.12
N ALA A 107 20.66 -2.69 15.93
CA ALA A 107 19.22 -2.46 16.04
C ALA A 107 18.68 -2.60 17.47
N LYS A 108 19.27 -3.47 18.31
CA LYS A 108 18.75 -3.80 19.66
C LYS A 108 19.71 -3.44 20.80
N GLY A 109 20.96 -3.15 20.50
CA GLY A 109 22.01 -2.87 21.47
C GLY A 109 22.49 -4.12 22.22
N SER A 110 22.24 -5.32 21.69
CA SER A 110 22.64 -6.58 22.32
C SER A 110 22.83 -7.69 21.29
N ASP A 111 23.67 -8.67 21.64
CA ASP A 111 23.95 -9.89 20.87
C ASP A 111 23.28 -11.14 21.45
N ASN A 112 22.36 -10.98 22.40
CA ASN A 112 21.63 -12.10 22.97
C ASN A 112 20.78 -12.85 21.93
N LEU A 113 20.40 -14.08 22.27
CA LEU A 113 19.62 -14.96 21.38
C LEU A 113 18.35 -14.28 20.85
N SER A 114 17.69 -13.44 21.66
CA SER A 114 16.48 -12.73 21.25
C SER A 114 16.74 -11.68 20.16
N ALA A 115 17.81 -10.89 20.28
CA ALA A 115 18.20 -9.90 19.28
C ALA A 115 18.67 -10.57 17.98
N ILE A 116 19.42 -11.67 18.09
CA ILE A 116 19.82 -12.50 16.93
C ILE A 116 18.58 -13.07 16.22
N THR A 117 17.64 -13.62 16.98
CA THR A 117 16.37 -14.14 16.43
C THR A 117 15.58 -13.05 15.72
N TRP A 118 15.50 -11.86 16.32
CA TRP A 118 14.87 -10.71 15.70
C TRP A 118 15.55 -10.34 14.36
N ALA A 119 16.88 -10.34 14.28
CA ALA A 119 17.62 -10.01 13.06
C ALA A 119 17.33 -11.01 11.92
N TYR A 120 17.21 -12.31 12.22
CA TYR A 120 16.78 -13.31 11.24
C TYR A 120 15.35 -13.07 10.76
N ILE A 121 14.41 -12.85 11.68
CA ILE A 121 13.01 -12.56 11.36
C ILE A 121 12.93 -11.30 10.50
N PHE A 122 13.69 -10.26 10.83
CA PHE A 122 13.73 -9.01 10.09
C PHE A 122 14.21 -9.20 8.65
N ARG A 123 15.28 -9.98 8.41
CA ARG A 123 15.75 -10.28 7.04
C ARG A 123 14.68 -10.97 6.19
N VAL A 124 14.05 -12.01 6.75
CA VAL A 124 12.98 -12.74 6.06
C VAL A 124 11.79 -11.82 5.80
N TYR A 125 11.44 -10.98 6.77
CA TYR A 125 10.38 -9.99 6.64
C TYR A 125 10.67 -8.98 5.50
N VAL A 126 11.88 -8.45 5.41
CA VAL A 126 12.28 -7.51 4.34
C VAL A 126 12.22 -8.18 2.97
N LEU A 127 12.78 -9.38 2.82
CA LEU A 127 12.68 -10.17 1.58
C LEU A 127 11.23 -10.42 1.17
N SER A 128 10.41 -10.82 2.14
CA SER A 128 9.00 -11.10 1.92
C SER A 128 8.22 -9.85 1.48
N ASN A 129 8.55 -8.67 2.03
CA ASN A 129 7.95 -7.41 1.61
C ASN A 129 8.36 -7.01 0.20
N LEU A 130 9.65 -7.11 -0.13
CA LEU A 130 10.12 -6.85 -1.50
C LEU A 130 9.38 -7.71 -2.52
N ALA A 131 9.26 -9.01 -2.26
CA ALA A 131 8.53 -9.93 -3.13
C ALA A 131 7.04 -9.58 -3.24
N MET A 132 6.38 -9.32 -2.10
CA MET A 132 4.95 -8.98 -2.06
C MET A 132 4.66 -7.68 -2.83
N TRP A 133 5.39 -6.60 -2.54
CA TRP A 133 5.16 -5.30 -3.17
C TRP A 133 5.52 -5.31 -4.65
N SER A 134 6.52 -6.08 -5.07
CA SER A 134 6.84 -6.30 -6.49
C SER A 134 5.68 -7.00 -7.20
N MET A 135 5.09 -8.03 -6.58
CA MET A 135 3.89 -8.68 -7.13
C MET A 135 2.70 -7.73 -7.19
N VAL A 136 2.46 -6.92 -6.16
CA VAL A 136 1.40 -5.89 -6.16
C VAL A 136 1.62 -4.90 -7.29
N LEU A 137 2.85 -4.46 -7.52
CA LEU A 137 3.20 -3.52 -8.59
C LEU A 137 2.88 -4.13 -9.96
N LEU A 138 3.32 -5.37 -10.20
CA LEU A 138 2.99 -6.10 -11.43
C LEU A 138 1.48 -6.23 -11.62
N LYS A 139 0.72 -6.49 -10.55
CA LYS A 139 -0.75 -6.56 -10.62
C LYS A 139 -1.35 -5.19 -10.97
N PHE A 140 -0.90 -4.08 -10.40
CA PHE A 140 -1.36 -2.74 -10.78
C PHE A 140 -1.03 -2.37 -12.22
N ILE A 141 0.17 -2.69 -12.71
CA ILE A 141 0.57 -2.46 -14.10
C ILE A 141 -0.34 -3.22 -15.06
N LYS A 142 -0.73 -4.45 -14.73
CA LYS A 142 -1.62 -5.28 -15.55
C LYS A 142 -3.10 -4.89 -15.48
N LEU A 143 -3.51 -4.03 -14.55
CA LEU A 143 -4.90 -3.54 -14.53
C LEU A 143 -5.17 -2.66 -15.76
N PRO A 144 -6.35 -2.76 -16.38
CA PRO A 144 -6.74 -1.86 -17.46
C PRO A 144 -6.87 -0.42 -16.94
N SER A 145 -6.45 0.57 -17.74
CA SER A 145 -6.66 1.99 -17.39
C SER A 145 -8.15 2.31 -17.47
N GLN A 146 -8.70 2.91 -16.39
CA GLN A 146 -10.10 3.31 -16.31
C GLN A 146 -10.46 4.49 -17.23
N SER A 147 -9.46 5.14 -17.85
CA SER A 147 -9.63 6.40 -18.61
C SER A 147 -10.46 6.28 -19.90
N VAL A 148 -10.68 5.09 -20.44
CA VAL A 148 -11.35 4.90 -21.74
C VAL A 148 -12.80 4.41 -21.60
N SER A 149 -13.15 3.71 -20.52
CA SER A 149 -14.49 3.11 -20.40
C SER A 149 -15.55 4.10 -19.88
N SER A 150 -15.22 4.88 -18.85
CA SER A 150 -16.17 5.82 -18.23
C SER A 150 -16.54 6.99 -19.16
N SER A 151 -15.56 7.53 -19.89
CA SER A 151 -15.80 8.58 -20.89
C SER A 151 -16.67 8.10 -22.06
N ARG A 152 -16.53 6.82 -22.48
CA ARG A 152 -17.37 6.23 -23.53
C ARG A 152 -18.79 5.98 -23.05
N GLU A 153 -18.98 5.48 -21.84
CA GLU A 153 -20.31 5.25 -21.27
C GLU A 153 -21.05 6.56 -20.98
N ALA A 154 -20.35 7.59 -20.46
CA ALA A 154 -20.92 8.92 -20.28
C ALA A 154 -21.28 9.58 -21.63
N SER A 155 -20.44 9.41 -22.66
CA SER A 155 -20.75 9.92 -24.00
C SER A 155 -21.94 9.17 -24.65
N GLN A 156 -22.05 7.86 -24.41
CA GLN A 156 -23.17 7.06 -24.92
C GLN A 156 -24.48 7.32 -24.18
N SER A 157 -24.45 7.67 -22.88
CA SER A 157 -25.66 8.04 -22.13
C SER A 157 -26.17 9.43 -22.53
N LEU A 158 -25.28 10.37 -22.82
CA LEU A 158 -25.62 11.69 -23.37
C LEU A 158 -26.23 11.60 -24.78
N LEU A 159 -25.79 10.65 -25.60
CA LEU A 159 -26.37 10.42 -26.92
C LEU A 159 -27.75 9.75 -26.89
N LYS A 160 -28.11 9.10 -25.78
CA LYS A 160 -29.38 8.37 -25.63
C LYS A 160 -30.48 9.17 -24.94
N THR A 161 -30.21 10.39 -24.47
CA THR A 161 -31.26 11.25 -23.91
C THR A 161 -32.02 11.89 -25.06
N PRO A 162 -33.28 11.49 -25.35
CA PRO A 162 -34.07 12.13 -26.38
C PRO A 162 -34.27 13.59 -25.98
N VAL A 163 -33.76 14.51 -26.81
CA VAL A 163 -34.04 15.94 -26.68
C VAL A 163 -35.55 16.10 -26.83
N LYS A 164 -36.27 16.22 -25.70
CA LYS A 164 -37.64 16.72 -25.70
C LYS A 164 -37.54 18.20 -26.09
N ALA A 165 -37.55 18.45 -27.40
CA ALA A 165 -37.74 19.77 -27.96
C ALA A 165 -39.14 20.24 -27.57
N GLY A 166 -39.25 20.85 -26.39
CA GLY A 166 -40.43 21.56 -25.94
C GLY A 166 -40.58 22.85 -26.74
N TYR A 167 -40.93 22.72 -28.02
CA TYR A 167 -41.42 23.84 -28.79
C TYR A 167 -42.89 24.03 -28.39
N GLN A 168 -43.15 24.97 -27.49
CA GLN A 168 -44.52 25.42 -27.24
C GLN A 168 -44.83 26.51 -28.28
N PRO A 169 -45.75 26.27 -29.23
CA PRO A 169 -46.19 27.33 -30.13
C PRO A 169 -46.94 28.39 -29.31
N VAL A 170 -46.52 29.64 -29.48
CA VAL A 170 -47.16 30.82 -28.88
C VAL A 170 -48.57 30.92 -29.48
N GLU A 171 -49.60 30.66 -28.67
CA GLU A 171 -50.99 30.89 -29.06
C GLU A 171 -51.20 32.40 -29.24
N ASN A 172 -51.53 32.79 -30.48
CA ASN A 172 -51.93 34.14 -30.82
C ASN A 172 -53.29 34.43 -30.18
N VAL A 173 -53.30 35.31 -29.18
CA VAL A 173 -54.51 35.93 -28.63
C VAL A 173 -54.99 36.97 -29.65
N GLN A 174 -56.15 36.73 -30.28
CA GLN A 174 -56.89 37.75 -31.01
C GLN A 174 -58.02 38.31 -30.13
N ALA A 175 -58.15 39.64 -30.19
CA ALA A 175 -59.01 40.51 -29.39
C ALA A 175 -60.47 40.54 -29.87
#